data_AF-A0A218Q2F2-F1
#
_entry.id   AF-A0A218Q2F2-F1
#
_cell.length_a   1.000
_cell.length_b   1.000
_cell.length_c   1.000
_cell.angle_alpha   90.00
_cell.angle_beta   90.00
_cell.angle_gamma   90.00
#
_symmetry.space_group_name_H-M   'P 1'
#
loop_
_entity.id
_entity.type
_entity.pdbx_description
1 polymer ?
#
loop_
_entity_poly.entity_id
_entity_poly.type
_entity_poly.pdbx_seq_one_letter_code
_entity_poly.pdbx_strand_id
1 'polypeptide(L)'
;MEEANGTELWTIDPYSGSPINLNINYHSGASNPDNFTVLGNSLYFSANDGYTGTELWKIDHNAYPQQVEDINWGSGSSNPHNFTVVDNILYFSADDGISGTQMWGLDPNTGTPNPLGIYG
;
A
#
# COMPACT_ATOMS: atom_id res chain seq x y z
N MET A 1 17.13 -11.31 20.88
CA MET A 1 16.68 -12.37 19.96
C MET A 1 15.68 -11.70 19.07
N GLU A 2 15.90 -11.75 17.77
CA GLU A 2 15.00 -11.18 16.77
C GLU A 2 13.68 -11.96 16.89
N GLU A 3 12.67 -11.35 17.52
CA GLU A 3 11.30 -11.83 17.47
C GLU A 3 10.97 -12.03 15.99
N ALA A 4 10.25 -13.09 15.65
CA ALA A 4 9.99 -13.52 14.27
C ALA A 4 9.24 -12.44 13.48
N ASN A 5 9.95 -11.44 12.97
CA ASN A 5 9.42 -10.41 12.08
C ASN A 5 9.14 -11.12 10.75
N GLY A 6 7.88 -11.18 10.33
CA GLY A 6 7.55 -11.69 8.99
C GLY A 6 8.10 -10.75 7.91
N THR A 7 7.56 -10.83 6.70
CA THR A 7 8.09 -10.05 5.58
C THR A 7 7.89 -8.54 5.84
N GLU A 8 8.98 -7.78 5.79
CA GLU A 8 8.98 -6.32 5.98
C GLU A 8 9.41 -5.58 4.71
N LEU A 9 9.15 -4.27 4.66
CA LEU A 9 9.66 -3.40 3.62
C LEU A 9 11.11 -3.00 3.92
N TRP A 10 11.99 -3.22 2.95
CA TRP A 10 13.40 -2.83 3.03
C TRP A 10 13.79 -1.99 1.82
N THR A 11 14.66 -1.01 2.03
CA THR A 11 15.38 -0.30 0.96
C THR A 11 16.88 -0.55 1.09
N ILE A 12 17.64 -0.23 0.06
CA ILE A 12 19.10 -0.28 0.07
C ILE A 12 19.64 1.14 0.10
N ASP A 13 20.49 1.44 1.08
CA ASP A 13 21.24 2.70 1.13
C ASP A 13 22.12 2.82 -0.14
N PRO A 14 21.92 3.86 -0.98
CA PRO A 14 22.67 3.98 -2.23
C PRO A 14 24.16 4.30 -2.02
N TYR A 15 24.58 4.73 -0.83
CA TYR A 15 25.97 5.05 -0.53
C TYR A 15 26.69 3.87 0.11
N SER A 16 26.08 3.24 1.12
CA SER A 16 26.73 2.15 1.87
C SER A 16 26.38 0.76 1.32
N GLY A 17 25.31 0.63 0.53
CA GLY A 17 24.75 -0.66 0.12
C GLY A 17 24.06 -1.43 1.25
N SER A 18 23.93 -0.83 2.43
CA SER A 18 23.33 -1.48 3.59
C SER A 18 21.80 -1.52 3.47
N PRO A 19 21.14 -2.63 3.85
CA PRO A 19 19.69 -2.66 3.92
C PRO A 19 19.20 -1.77 5.08
N ILE A 20 18.13 -1.01 4.81
CA ILE A 20 17.42 -0.18 5.78
C ILE A 20 15.99 -0.70 5.88
N ASN A 21 15.57 -1.10 7.09
CA ASN A 21 14.19 -1.48 7.37
C ASN A 21 13.32 -0.21 7.43
N LEU A 22 12.23 -0.19 6.66
CA LEU A 22 11.29 0.94 6.57
C LEU A 22 10.01 0.70 7.39
N ASN A 23 10.10 -0.13 8.44
CA ASN A 23 9.02 -0.70 9.23
C ASN A 23 7.68 0.07 9.19
N ILE A 24 6.62 -0.65 8.83
CA ILE A 24 5.25 -0.13 8.76
C ILE A 24 4.45 -0.57 10.00
N ASN A 25 4.67 -1.79 10.48
CA ASN A 25 3.96 -2.35 11.63
C ASN A 25 4.82 -2.28 12.91
N TYR A 26 4.52 -1.33 13.78
CA TYR A 26 5.25 -1.14 15.04
C TYR A 26 4.72 -2.00 16.21
N HIS A 27 3.71 -2.84 15.97
CA HIS A 27 3.03 -3.65 16.99
C HIS A 27 3.42 -5.12 16.99
N SER A 28 4.66 -5.42 16.61
CA SER A 28 5.25 -6.77 16.56
C SER A 28 4.64 -7.72 15.52
N GLY A 29 3.89 -7.18 14.54
CA GLY A 29 3.40 -7.92 13.38
C GLY A 29 4.24 -7.67 12.14
N ALA A 30 4.13 -8.57 11.17
CA ALA A 30 4.74 -8.41 9.85
C ALA A 30 3.94 -7.41 8.99
N SER A 31 4.60 -6.49 8.28
CA SER A 31 3.87 -5.59 7.36
C SER A 31 3.44 -6.26 6.04
N ASN A 32 4.08 -7.37 5.65
CA ASN A 32 3.80 -8.18 4.46
C ASN A 32 3.53 -7.34 3.19
N PRO A 33 4.47 -6.47 2.78
CA PRO A 33 4.28 -5.63 1.62
C PRO A 33 4.25 -6.46 0.32
N ASP A 34 3.31 -6.16 -0.58
CA ASP A 34 3.08 -6.89 -1.83
C ASP A 34 2.54 -5.95 -2.94
N ASN A 35 2.31 -6.45 -4.16
CA ASN A 35 1.73 -5.72 -5.30
C ASN A 35 2.51 -4.47 -5.73
N PHE A 36 3.83 -4.47 -5.58
CA PHE A 36 4.71 -3.35 -5.91
C PHE A 36 4.55 -2.84 -7.35
N THR A 37 4.11 -1.59 -7.49
CA THR A 37 3.88 -0.93 -8.78
C THR A 37 4.35 0.52 -8.75
N VAL A 38 5.16 0.92 -9.73
CA VAL A 38 5.63 2.30 -9.86
C VAL A 38 4.60 3.11 -10.65
N LEU A 39 4.26 4.30 -10.13
CA LEU A 39 3.46 5.31 -10.82
C LEU A 39 4.10 6.69 -10.57
N GLY A 40 4.57 7.32 -11.65
CA GLY A 40 5.36 8.55 -11.54
C GLY A 40 6.64 8.35 -10.73
N ASN A 41 6.77 9.10 -9.64
CA ASN A 41 7.94 9.07 -8.74
C ASN A 41 7.71 8.25 -7.46
N SER A 42 6.57 7.57 -7.37
CA SER A 42 6.14 6.84 -6.18
C SER A 42 6.05 5.35 -6.47
N LEU A 43 6.42 4.53 -5.48
CA LEU A 43 6.17 3.10 -5.45
C LEU A 43 4.91 2.84 -4.62
N TYR A 44 3.89 2.25 -5.22
CA TYR A 44 2.65 1.84 -4.57
C TYR A 44 2.68 0.35 -4.27
N PHE A 45 2.11 -0.06 -3.14
CA PHE A 45 2.08 -1.44 -2.68
C PHE A 45 0.97 -1.63 -1.65
N SER A 46 0.56 -2.87 -1.40
CA SER A 46 -0.31 -3.22 -0.27
C SER A 46 0.55 -3.52 0.95
N ALA A 47 0.18 -3.08 2.15
CA ALA A 47 0.87 -3.43 3.40
C ALA A 47 -0.05 -3.30 4.63
N ASN A 48 0.33 -3.99 5.71
CA ASN A 48 -0.38 -4.01 6.98
C ASN A 48 0.37 -3.21 8.07
N ASP A 49 -0.32 -2.30 8.76
CA ASP A 49 0.26 -1.49 9.86
C ASP A 49 -0.08 -1.99 11.27
N GLY A 50 -0.91 -3.04 11.37
CA GLY A 50 -1.44 -3.56 12.63
C GLY A 50 -2.60 -2.74 13.24
N TYR A 51 -3.04 -1.66 12.59
CA TYR A 51 -4.11 -0.78 13.06
C TYR A 51 -5.29 -0.72 12.09
N THR A 52 -5.00 -0.32 10.85
CA THR A 52 -5.95 -0.20 9.74
C THR A 52 -5.95 -1.45 8.86
N GLY A 53 -5.17 -2.46 9.22
CA GLY A 53 -5.07 -3.70 8.49
C GLY A 53 -4.32 -3.53 7.16
N THR A 54 -4.58 -4.41 6.20
CA THR A 54 -3.90 -4.38 4.90
C THR A 54 -4.55 -3.37 3.96
N GLU A 55 -3.84 -2.28 3.69
CA GLU A 55 -4.33 -1.10 2.96
C GLU A 55 -3.39 -0.71 1.81
N LEU A 56 -3.72 0.36 1.07
CA LEU A 56 -2.90 0.90 -0.01
C LEU A 56 -1.84 1.84 0.57
N TRP A 57 -0.58 1.56 0.29
CA TRP A 57 0.57 2.35 0.73
C TRP A 57 1.35 2.88 -0.48
N LYS A 58 2.07 3.98 -0.24
CA LYS A 58 3.05 4.52 -1.16
C LYS A 58 4.34 4.89 -0.46
N ILE A 59 5.43 4.94 -1.22
CA ILE A 59 6.68 5.57 -0.81
C ILE A 59 7.23 6.42 -1.95
N ASP A 60 7.58 7.65 -1.63
CA ASP A 60 8.25 8.58 -2.54
C ASP A 60 9.78 8.44 -2.41
N HIS A 61 10.53 8.96 -3.38
CA HIS A 61 11.99 8.89 -3.36
C HIS A 61 12.58 9.56 -2.09
N ASN A 62 13.35 8.80 -1.31
CA ASN A 62 13.94 9.22 -0.01
C ASN A 62 12.91 9.63 1.05
N ALA A 63 11.67 9.15 0.97
CA ALA A 63 10.64 9.35 1.98
C ALA A 63 10.43 8.11 2.85
N TYR A 64 9.55 8.23 3.85
CA TYR A 64 9.02 7.09 4.60
C TYR A 64 7.74 6.57 3.93
N PRO A 65 7.37 5.29 4.13
CA PRO A 65 6.07 4.76 3.71
C PRO A 65 4.91 5.56 4.28
N GLN A 66 3.87 5.75 3.47
CA GLN A 66 2.65 6.45 3.85
C GLN A 66 1.45 5.66 3.36
N GLN A 67 0.45 5.48 4.22
CA GLN A 67 -0.86 5.02 3.80
C GLN A 67 -1.46 6.07 2.87
N VAL A 68 -2.01 5.62 1.74
CA VAL A 68 -2.68 6.51 0.77
C VAL A 68 -4.04 6.89 1.31
N GLU A 69 -4.83 5.88 1.70
CA GLU A 69 -6.14 6.04 2.32
C GLU A 69 -6.47 4.76 3.11
N ASP A 70 -7.24 4.92 4.19
CA ASP A 70 -7.90 3.81 4.89
C ASP A 70 -9.21 3.52 4.15
N ILE A 71 -9.17 2.59 3.18
CA ILE A 71 -10.30 2.32 2.29
C ILE A 71 -11.40 1.55 3.06
N ASN A 72 -11.01 0.62 3.92
CA ASN A 72 -11.93 -0.14 4.78
C ASN A 72 -11.85 0.38 6.21
N TRP A 73 -12.61 1.44 6.46
CA TRP A 73 -12.43 2.30 7.63
C TRP A 73 -12.37 1.55 8.97
N GLY A 74 -11.40 1.93 9.80
CA GLY A 74 -11.22 1.39 11.15
C GLY A 74 -10.16 0.31 11.20
N SER A 75 -10.49 -0.88 11.71
CA SER A 75 -9.54 -2.01 11.80
C SER A 75 -9.81 -3.09 10.74
N GLY A 76 -10.53 -2.72 9.68
CA GLY A 76 -10.82 -3.59 8.54
C GLY A 76 -9.55 -3.88 7.74
N SER A 77 -9.69 -4.52 6.59
CA SER A 77 -8.61 -4.54 5.59
C SER A 77 -9.25 -4.46 4.24
N SER A 78 -8.81 -3.52 3.42
CA SER A 78 -9.29 -3.37 2.05
C SER A 78 -8.65 -4.38 1.10
N ASN A 79 -7.54 -5.01 1.53
CA ASN A 79 -6.76 -6.00 0.79
C ASN A 79 -6.50 -5.60 -0.68
N PRO A 80 -5.86 -4.44 -0.94
CA PRO A 80 -5.63 -4.00 -2.31
C PRO A 80 -4.77 -5.00 -3.07
N HIS A 81 -5.15 -5.34 -4.30
CA HIS A 81 -4.43 -6.30 -5.13
C HIS A 81 -4.64 -6.03 -6.64
N ASN A 82 -3.88 -6.76 -7.49
CA ASN A 82 -3.93 -6.64 -8.96
C ASN A 82 -3.62 -5.22 -9.48
N PHE A 83 -2.53 -4.64 -8.99
CA PHE A 83 -2.15 -3.27 -9.33
C PHE A 83 -1.73 -3.18 -10.80
N THR A 84 -2.23 -2.18 -11.53
CA THR A 84 -1.89 -1.95 -12.94
C THR A 84 -1.99 -0.46 -13.27
N VAL A 85 -0.98 0.08 -13.95
CA VAL A 85 -0.99 1.47 -14.41
C VAL A 85 -1.46 1.54 -15.86
N VAL A 86 -2.46 2.40 -16.13
CA VAL A 86 -2.91 2.75 -17.49
C VAL A 86 -3.12 4.26 -17.56
N ASP A 87 -2.53 4.92 -18.55
CA ASP A 87 -2.67 6.37 -18.78
C ASP A 87 -2.45 7.23 -17.51
N ASN A 88 -1.40 6.91 -16.75
CA ASN A 88 -1.02 7.59 -15.50
C ASN A 88 -2.06 7.48 -14.36
N ILE A 89 -2.94 6.48 -14.41
CA ILE A 89 -3.84 6.10 -13.33
C ILE A 89 -3.45 4.71 -12.82
N LEU A 90 -3.36 4.55 -11.50
CA LEU A 90 -3.22 3.23 -10.88
C LEU A 90 -4.61 2.62 -10.69
N TYR A 91 -4.83 1.48 -11.33
CA TYR A 91 -6.02 0.65 -11.16
C TYR A 91 -5.71 -0.54 -10.27
N PHE A 92 -6.64 -0.90 -9.39
CA PHE A 92 -6.50 -2.02 -8.47
C PHE A 92 -7.88 -2.51 -7.99
N SER A 93 -7.92 -3.67 -7.34
CA SER A 93 -9.11 -4.17 -6.64
C SER A 93 -8.96 -3.99 -5.14
N ALA A 94 -10.01 -3.53 -4.46
CA ALA A 94 -10.05 -3.38 -3.00
C ALA A 94 -11.48 -3.42 -2.46
N ASP A 95 -11.64 -3.73 -1.18
CA ASP A 95 -12.90 -3.82 -0.45
C ASP A 95 -13.07 -2.61 0.50
N ASP A 96 -14.19 -1.89 0.43
CA ASP A 96 -14.51 -0.77 1.33
C ASP A 96 -15.18 -1.20 2.65
N GLY A 97 -15.38 -2.51 2.85
CA GLY A 97 -16.13 -3.06 3.98
C GLY A 97 -17.65 -2.91 3.88
N ILE A 98 -18.17 -2.33 2.79
CA ILE A 98 -19.60 -2.02 2.59
C ILE A 98 -20.15 -2.74 1.35
N SER A 99 -19.47 -2.58 0.23
CA SER A 99 -19.88 -3.05 -1.11
C SER A 99 -19.12 -4.30 -1.55
N GLY A 100 -18.12 -4.73 -0.77
CA GLY A 100 -17.23 -5.82 -1.11
C GLY A 100 -16.11 -5.39 -2.06
N THR A 101 -15.36 -6.37 -2.56
CA THR A 101 -14.26 -6.11 -3.50
C THR A 101 -14.78 -5.55 -4.83
N GLN A 102 -14.25 -4.40 -5.22
CA GLN A 102 -14.57 -3.68 -6.45
C GLN A 102 -13.32 -3.06 -7.08
N MET A 103 -13.44 -2.52 -8.29
CA MET A 103 -12.34 -1.87 -9.00
C MET A 103 -12.19 -0.43 -8.55
N TRP A 104 -10.96 0.03 -8.38
CA TRP A 104 -10.60 1.39 -7.95
C TRP A 104 -9.63 2.02 -8.94
N GLY A 105 -9.65 3.35 -9.00
CA GLY A 105 -8.70 4.16 -9.75
C GLY A 105 -8.09 5.24 -8.88
N LEU A 106 -6.78 5.44 -8.98
CA LEU A 106 -6.03 6.49 -8.30
C LEU A 106 -5.30 7.36 -9.33
N ASP A 107 -5.69 8.64 -9.38
CA ASP A 107 -4.89 9.68 -10.03
C ASP A 107 -3.82 10.18 -9.04
N PRO A 108 -2.52 10.06 -9.38
CA PRO A 108 -1.46 10.48 -8.46
C PRO A 108 -1.45 12.00 -8.20
N ASN A 109 -2.12 12.80 -9.02
CA ASN A 109 -2.25 14.25 -8.82
C ASN A 109 -3.29 14.60 -7.74
N THR A 110 -4.35 13.81 -7.61
CA THR A 110 -5.35 14.00 -6.55
C THR A 110 -4.96 13.23 -5.29
N GLY A 111 -4.31 12.07 -5.44
CA GLY A 111 -3.88 11.22 -4.34
C GLY A 111 -5.02 10.42 -3.68
N THR A 112 -6.24 10.53 -4.19
CA THR A 112 -7.42 9.87 -3.62
C THR A 112 -7.88 8.72 -4.52
N PRO A 113 -7.84 7.46 -4.05
CA PRO A 113 -8.45 6.34 -4.76
C PRO A 113 -9.98 6.48 -4.78
N ASN A 114 -10.60 6.21 -5.92
CA ASN A 114 -12.05 6.25 -6.09
C ASN A 114 -12.57 4.92 -6.64
N PRO A 115 -13.70 4.39 -6.13
CA PRO A 115 -14.28 3.18 -6.68
C PRO A 115 -14.80 3.49 -8.09
N LEU A 116 -14.43 2.65 -9.04
CA LEU A 116 -14.97 2.64 -10.39
C LEU A 116 -16.26 1.84 -10.35
N GLY A 117 -17.27 2.45 -9.76
CA GLY A 117 -18.59 1.86 -9.70
C GLY A 117 -19.07 1.54 -11.11
N ILE A 118 -19.12 0.26 -11.46
CA ILE A 118 -20.05 -0.25 -12.46
C ILE A 118 -21.44 -0.30 -11.83
N TYR A 119 -21.95 0.87 -11.42
CA TYR A 119 -23.37 0.98 -11.07
C TYR A 119 -24.15 0.82 -12.37
N GLY A 120 -24.57 -0.42 -12.65
CA GLY A 120 -25.52 -0.75 -13.69
C GLY A 120 -26.95 -0.34 -13.32
#